data_AF-A0A7R9FRW5-F1
#
_entry.id   AF-A0A7R9FRW5-F1
#
_cell.length_a   1.000
_cell.length_b   1.000
_cell.length_c   1.000
_cell.angle_alpha   90.00
_cell.angle_beta   90.00
_cell.angle_gamma   90.00
#
_symmetry.space_group_name_H-M   'P 1'
#
loop_
_entity.id
_entity.type
_entity.pdbx_description
1 polymer ?
#
loop_
_entity_poly.entity_id
_entity_poly.type
_entity_poly.pdbx_seq_one_letter_code
_entity_poly.pdbx_strand_id
1 'polypeptide(L)'
;MVSGRVFICYYGSWAVYRPGDGKFDVEQIDPTLCTHLVYAFAGVGQDNKIKVLDPWNEIVDSSGSGKGLKIRSEKMELVILLLSAFFSIMVEKQAMVSGKVIVCYYGSWAVYRPGDGKFDVEQIDPTFCTHLVYAFAGVGQDNKIKVLDPWNEIVDSSGSGKDAFRRFNALKSKSPGLKTLLAVGGWNEGSTSFSQMSADAGRRATFVASCVDLLKQYGFDGLDMDWEYPANRGGSAADKGNFVQLLRDLKAAFRPYGFLLTAAVSAGKNTIDTAYDVPGMSQ
;
A
#
# COMPACT_ATOMS: atom_id res chain seq x y z
N MET A 1 -18.03 -5.56 -21.72
CA MET A 1 -17.95 -4.35 -20.89
C MET A 1 -18.52 -4.65 -19.52
N VAL A 2 -17.67 -4.97 -18.54
CA VAL A 2 -18.06 -5.04 -17.13
C VAL A 2 -17.06 -4.17 -16.36
N SER A 3 -17.64 -3.16 -15.71
CA SER A 3 -17.07 -2.16 -14.81
C SER A 3 -15.73 -2.52 -14.13
N GLY A 4 -14.72 -1.66 -14.27
CA GLY A 4 -13.42 -1.71 -13.60
C GLY A 4 -13.48 -1.46 -12.09
N ARG A 5 -14.18 -2.31 -11.34
CA ARG A 5 -14.13 -2.32 -9.87
C ARG A 5 -12.96 -3.18 -9.44
N VAL A 6 -12.03 -2.57 -8.72
CA VAL A 6 -10.90 -3.24 -8.08
C VAL A 6 -11.34 -3.70 -6.70
N PHE A 7 -11.45 -5.00 -6.51
CA PHE A 7 -11.62 -5.66 -5.22
C PHE A 7 -10.26 -6.15 -4.74
N ILE A 8 -9.73 -5.51 -3.70
CA ILE A 8 -8.46 -5.86 -3.05
C ILE A 8 -8.78 -6.71 -1.83
N CYS A 9 -8.34 -7.96 -1.85
CA CYS A 9 -8.40 -8.85 -0.72
C CYS A 9 -7.04 -8.87 -0.03
N TYR A 10 -7.06 -8.90 1.30
CA TYR A 10 -5.84 -9.01 2.09
C TYR A 10 -5.74 -10.44 2.63
N TYR A 11 -4.65 -11.12 2.31
CA TYR A 11 -4.37 -12.45 2.85
C TYR A 11 -3.04 -12.42 3.60
N GLY A 12 -3.11 -12.70 4.90
CA GLY A 12 -1.94 -13.00 5.70
C GLY A 12 -1.75 -14.49 5.81
N SER A 13 -0.53 -14.96 5.52
CA SER A 13 -0.10 -16.35 5.63
C SER A 13 -0.48 -17.02 6.96
N TRP A 14 -0.53 -16.24 8.04
CA TRP A 14 -0.95 -16.67 9.37
C TRP A 14 -2.40 -17.19 9.47
N ALA A 15 -3.25 -16.95 8.47
CA ALA A 15 -4.63 -17.42 8.43
C ALA A 15 -4.74 -18.97 8.50
N VAL A 16 -3.71 -19.69 8.03
CA VAL A 16 -3.63 -21.16 8.09
C VAL A 16 -3.50 -21.72 9.52
N TYR A 17 -3.05 -20.89 10.46
CA TYR A 17 -2.83 -21.29 11.86
C TYR A 17 -4.00 -20.97 12.79
N ARG A 18 -5.06 -20.38 12.27
CA ARG A 18 -6.25 -20.05 13.08
C ARG A 18 -7.03 -21.33 13.41
N PRO A 19 -7.64 -21.42 14.60
CA PRO A 19 -8.50 -22.55 14.97
C PRO A 19 -9.93 -22.40 14.39
N GLY A 20 -10.62 -23.52 14.21
CA GLY A 20 -12.03 -23.58 13.79
C GLY A 20 -12.29 -22.93 12.43
N ASP A 21 -13.45 -22.29 12.29
CA ASP A 21 -13.88 -21.61 11.06
C ASP A 21 -13.00 -20.41 10.66
N GLY A 22 -12.09 -19.99 11.56
CA GLY A 22 -11.09 -18.97 11.26
C GLY A 22 -9.92 -19.48 10.44
N LYS A 23 -9.73 -20.81 10.33
CA LYS A 23 -8.67 -21.42 9.53
C LYS A 23 -8.96 -21.22 8.05
N PHE A 24 -8.06 -20.56 7.34
CA PHE A 24 -8.27 -20.24 5.94
C PHE A 24 -6.97 -20.41 5.16
N ASP A 25 -6.96 -21.37 4.23
CA ASP A 25 -5.86 -21.64 3.33
C ASP A 25 -5.94 -20.75 2.09
N VAL A 26 -4.79 -20.46 1.46
CA VAL A 26 -4.73 -19.62 0.25
C VAL A 26 -5.50 -20.25 -0.90
N GLU A 27 -5.58 -21.58 -0.94
CA GLU A 27 -6.34 -22.35 -1.91
C GLU A 27 -7.87 -22.21 -1.76
N GLN A 28 -8.33 -21.73 -0.59
CA GLN A 28 -9.75 -21.53 -0.29
C GLN A 28 -10.24 -20.13 -0.67
N ILE A 29 -9.34 -19.25 -1.14
CA ILE A 29 -9.73 -17.93 -1.67
C ILE A 29 -10.53 -18.13 -2.95
N ASP A 30 -11.79 -17.70 -2.95
CA ASP A 30 -12.60 -17.65 -4.16
C ASP A 30 -12.03 -16.57 -5.09
N PRO A 31 -11.44 -16.95 -6.25
CA PRO A 31 -10.80 -16.01 -7.15
C PRO A 31 -11.80 -15.09 -7.87
N THR A 32 -13.11 -15.32 -7.72
CA THR A 32 -14.16 -14.46 -8.28
C THR A 32 -14.55 -13.31 -7.35
N LEU A 33 -14.21 -13.39 -6.07
CA LEU A 33 -14.51 -12.36 -5.07
C LEU A 33 -13.43 -11.26 -4.99
N CYS A 34 -12.24 -11.55 -5.51
CA CYS A 34 -11.06 -10.68 -5.42
C CYS A 34 -10.47 -10.47 -6.80
N THR A 35 -10.28 -9.22 -7.21
CA THR A 35 -9.52 -8.91 -8.45
C THR A 35 -8.02 -8.80 -8.18
N HIS A 36 -7.64 -8.53 -6.93
CA HIS A 36 -6.27 -8.31 -6.48
C HIS A 36 -6.11 -8.89 -5.07
N LEU A 37 -4.97 -9.53 -4.80
CA LEU A 37 -4.63 -10.08 -3.49
C LEU A 37 -3.37 -9.40 -2.96
N VAL A 38 -3.49 -8.67 -1.85
CA VAL A 38 -2.36 -8.15 -1.10
C VAL A 38 -1.92 -9.24 -0.12
N TYR A 39 -0.73 -9.77 -0.37
CA TYR A 39 -0.10 -10.77 0.49
C TYR A 39 0.69 -10.06 1.59
N ALA A 40 0.31 -10.30 2.83
CA ALA A 40 0.85 -9.58 3.98
C ALA A 40 2.27 -10.04 4.36
N PHE A 41 3.19 -9.07 4.42
CA PHE A 41 4.54 -9.12 5.00
C PHE A 41 5.52 -10.14 4.42
N ALA A 42 6.49 -9.65 3.64
CA ALA A 42 7.77 -10.30 3.48
C ALA A 42 8.83 -9.51 4.29
N GLY A 43 9.63 -10.21 5.07
CA GLY A 43 10.82 -9.63 5.70
C GLY A 43 11.90 -9.32 4.67
N VAL A 44 12.89 -8.52 5.05
CA VAL A 44 14.13 -8.36 4.29
C VAL A 44 15.23 -8.99 5.11
N GLY A 45 15.91 -9.98 4.55
CA GLY A 45 17.04 -10.64 5.19
C GLY A 45 18.24 -9.69 5.33
N GLN A 46 19.20 -10.06 6.18
CA GLN A 46 20.47 -9.34 6.32
C GLN A 46 21.29 -9.27 5.01
N ASP A 47 20.94 -10.10 4.03
CA ASP A 47 21.49 -10.12 2.67
C ASP A 47 20.72 -9.22 1.69
N ASN A 48 19.84 -8.35 2.18
CA ASN A 48 18.97 -7.46 1.40
C ASN A 48 18.05 -8.18 0.41
N LYS A 49 17.78 -9.48 0.62
CA LYS A 49 16.81 -10.23 -0.18
C LYS A 49 15.47 -10.29 0.54
N ILE A 50 14.40 -10.34 -0.23
CA ILE A 50 13.06 -10.62 0.29
C ILE A 50 13.11 -11.99 0.96
N LYS A 51 12.91 -12.00 2.28
CA LYS A 51 12.73 -13.19 3.10
C LYS A 51 11.26 -13.35 3.43
N VAL A 52 10.78 -14.51 3.07
CA VAL A 52 9.47 -14.99 3.42
C VAL A 52 9.51 -15.40 4.89
N LEU A 53 8.58 -14.87 5.70
CA LEU A 53 8.57 -14.98 7.16
C LEU A 53 8.13 -16.39 7.61
N ASP A 54 7.32 -17.05 6.78
CA ASP A 54 6.91 -18.44 6.93
C ASP A 54 7.06 -19.20 5.60
N PRO A 55 8.28 -19.68 5.27
CA PRO A 55 8.57 -20.30 3.98
C PRO A 55 7.67 -21.47 3.59
N TRP A 56 7.15 -22.21 4.59
CA TRP A 56 6.35 -23.41 4.36
C TRP A 56 4.92 -23.10 3.89
N ASN A 57 4.34 -22.00 4.37
CA ASN A 57 2.98 -21.56 3.98
C ASN A 57 2.98 -20.41 2.98
N GLU A 58 4.13 -19.84 2.67
CA GLU A 58 4.22 -18.65 1.81
C GLU A 58 4.88 -18.94 0.45
N ILE A 59 5.71 -19.98 0.32
CA ILE A 59 6.31 -20.41 -0.96
C ILE A 59 6.08 -21.91 -1.19
N VAL A 60 5.93 -22.31 -2.45
CA VAL A 60 6.19 -23.68 -2.90
C VAL A 60 7.61 -23.73 -3.44
N ASP A 61 8.48 -24.53 -2.83
CA ASP A 61 9.86 -24.63 -3.24
C ASP A 61 10.02 -25.30 -4.63
N SER A 62 11.24 -25.31 -5.15
CA SER A 62 11.53 -25.89 -6.48
C SER A 62 11.31 -27.40 -6.57
N SER A 63 11.12 -28.09 -5.44
CA SER A 63 10.76 -29.50 -5.38
C SER A 63 9.25 -29.74 -5.29
N GLY A 64 8.45 -28.67 -5.23
CA GLY A 64 6.99 -28.76 -5.14
C GLY A 64 6.48 -28.95 -3.71
N SER A 65 7.34 -28.88 -2.69
CA SER A 65 6.92 -28.90 -1.29
C SER A 65 6.55 -27.50 -0.79
N GLY A 66 5.46 -27.40 -0.04
CA GLY A 66 4.91 -26.14 0.51
C GLY A 66 3.43 -25.96 0.20
N LYS A 67 2.76 -25.10 0.98
CA LYS A 67 1.33 -24.74 0.79
C LYS A 67 1.11 -23.31 0.29
N GLY A 68 2.20 -22.57 0.04
CA GLY A 68 2.13 -21.16 -0.32
C GLY A 68 1.78 -20.86 -1.77
N LEU A 69 1.82 -19.57 -2.13
CA LEU A 69 1.63 -19.15 -3.52
C LEU A 69 2.78 -19.70 -4.38
N LYS A 70 2.45 -20.36 -5.51
CA LYS A 70 3.45 -20.71 -6.53
C LYS A 70 3.98 -19.43 -7.16
N ILE A 71 5.09 -18.92 -6.63
CA ILE A 71 5.89 -17.89 -7.31
C ILE A 71 6.56 -18.58 -8.48
N ARG A 72 5.92 -18.57 -9.65
CA ARG A 72 6.60 -18.95 -10.89
C ARG A 72 7.69 -17.92 -11.19
N SER A 73 8.92 -18.22 -10.79
CA SER A 73 10.12 -17.65 -11.41
C SER A 73 10.21 -18.23 -12.82
N GLU A 74 9.51 -17.66 -13.79
CA GLU A 74 9.75 -18.01 -15.19
C GLU A 74 11.11 -17.43 -15.60
N LYS A 75 12.13 -18.29 -15.63
CA LYS A 75 13.32 -18.04 -16.43
C LYS A 75 12.87 -17.98 -17.89
N MET A 76 13.05 -16.82 -18.49
CA MET A 76 12.81 -16.59 -19.91
C MET A 76 13.84 -17.39 -20.70
N GLU A 77 13.49 -18.61 -21.13
CA GLU A 77 14.33 -19.38 -22.04
C GLU A 77 14.18 -18.85 -23.46
N LEU A 78 15.33 -18.52 -24.05
CA LEU A 78 15.51 -17.96 -25.37
C LEU A 78 15.27 -19.06 -26.42
N VAL A 79 14.06 -19.14 -26.97
CA VAL A 79 13.79 -19.99 -28.15
C VAL A 79 14.23 -19.22 -29.39
N ILE A 80 15.44 -19.49 -29.84
CA ILE A 80 15.91 -19.10 -31.17
C ILE A 80 15.20 -20.00 -32.20
N LEU A 81 14.16 -19.47 -32.82
CA LEU A 81 13.67 -19.99 -34.10
C LEU A 81 13.95 -18.95 -35.18
N LEU A 82 15.13 -19.10 -35.78
CA LEU A 82 15.38 -18.64 -37.13
C LEU A 82 14.35 -19.32 -38.04
N LEU A 83 13.49 -18.54 -38.70
CA LEU A 83 13.22 -18.67 -40.14
C LEU A 83 12.26 -17.57 -40.62
N SER A 84 12.77 -16.83 -41.61
CA SER A 84 12.08 -16.08 -42.67
C SER A 84 11.21 -14.89 -42.28
N ALA A 85 11.87 -13.73 -42.32
CA ALA A 85 11.38 -12.45 -42.85
C ALA A 85 10.12 -12.59 -43.74
N PHE A 86 8.96 -12.16 -43.24
CA PHE A 86 7.85 -11.56 -43.99
C PHE A 86 6.69 -11.25 -43.02
N PHE A 87 6.93 -10.39 -42.02
CA PHE A 87 5.84 -9.68 -41.33
C PHE A 87 6.39 -8.39 -40.70
N SER A 88 6.86 -7.47 -41.54
CA SER A 88 6.91 -6.08 -41.13
C SER A 88 5.49 -5.52 -41.15
N ILE A 89 5.16 -4.80 -40.06
CA ILE A 89 3.92 -4.06 -39.75
C ILE A 89 3.02 -4.80 -38.75
N MET A 90 2.79 -4.13 -37.61
CA MET A 90 2.09 -4.56 -36.39
C MET A 90 2.95 -5.31 -35.34
N VAL A 91 4.07 -4.70 -34.91
CA VAL A 91 4.36 -4.77 -33.47
C VAL A 91 3.40 -3.79 -32.80
N GLU A 92 2.16 -4.22 -32.61
CA GLU A 92 1.38 -3.67 -31.51
C GLU A 92 2.24 -3.81 -30.27
N LYS A 93 2.45 -2.69 -29.56
CA LYS A 93 2.88 -2.72 -28.17
C LYS A 93 1.82 -3.46 -27.36
N GLN A 94 1.79 -4.78 -27.45
CA GLN A 94 1.26 -5.61 -26.39
C GLN A 94 2.31 -5.55 -25.28
N ALA A 95 2.37 -4.40 -24.61
CA ALA A 95 2.87 -4.36 -23.26
C ALA A 95 2.04 -5.41 -22.52
N MET A 96 2.70 -6.44 -22.03
CA MET A 96 2.11 -7.41 -21.12
C MET A 96 1.44 -6.64 -19.99
N VAL A 97 0.13 -6.43 -20.07
CA VAL A 97 -0.69 -6.09 -18.91
C VAL A 97 -0.77 -7.38 -18.12
N SER A 98 0.30 -7.70 -17.40
CA SER A 98 0.14 -8.47 -16.18
C SER A 98 -0.78 -7.62 -15.31
N GLY A 99 -2.07 -7.95 -15.24
CA GLY A 99 -3.08 -7.24 -14.46
C GLY A 99 -2.88 -7.33 -12.95
N LYS A 100 -1.63 -7.48 -12.49
CA LYS A 100 -1.23 -7.60 -11.08
C LYS A 100 -0.71 -6.27 -10.60
N VAL A 101 -1.28 -5.78 -9.50
CA VAL A 101 -0.80 -4.59 -8.78
C VAL A 101 0.34 -4.99 -7.85
N ILE A 102 1.50 -4.36 -8.04
CA ILE A 102 2.65 -4.42 -7.12
C ILE A 102 2.70 -3.08 -6.37
N VAL A 103 2.50 -3.13 -5.05
CA VAL A 103 2.53 -1.96 -4.15
C VAL A 103 3.83 -2.00 -3.35
N CYS A 104 4.61 -0.94 -3.42
CA CYS A 104 5.90 -0.83 -2.73
C CYS A 104 5.90 0.35 -1.76
N TYR A 105 6.18 0.08 -0.48
CA TYR A 105 6.35 1.14 0.52
C TYR A 105 7.78 1.65 0.51
N TYR A 106 7.91 2.98 0.52
CA TYR A 106 9.17 3.68 0.71
C TYR A 106 9.15 4.37 2.09
N GLY A 107 9.89 3.80 3.05
CA GLY A 107 10.10 4.43 4.34
C GLY A 107 11.07 5.60 4.23
N SER A 108 10.57 6.83 4.31
CA SER A 108 11.31 8.06 4.02
C SER A 108 12.55 8.25 4.90
N TRP A 109 12.51 7.75 6.13
CA TRP A 109 13.63 7.78 7.08
C TRP A 109 14.88 7.01 6.59
N ALA A 110 14.75 6.16 5.57
CA ALA A 110 15.89 5.47 4.97
C ALA A 110 16.93 6.43 4.36
N VAL A 111 16.56 7.68 4.05
CA VAL A 111 17.47 8.74 3.58
C VAL A 111 18.57 9.07 4.59
N TYR A 112 18.33 8.80 5.88
CA TYR A 112 19.26 9.10 6.98
C TYR A 112 20.12 7.92 7.41
N ARG A 113 19.93 6.74 6.81
CA ARG A 113 20.78 5.59 7.11
C ARG A 113 22.23 5.88 6.68
N PRO A 114 23.24 5.45 7.45
CA PRO A 114 24.63 5.64 7.09
C PRO A 114 25.09 4.63 6.02
N GLY A 115 26.15 4.98 5.28
CA GLY A 115 26.82 4.10 4.33
C GLY A 115 25.88 3.54 3.25
N ASP A 116 26.08 2.26 2.91
CA ASP A 116 25.31 1.55 1.88
C ASP A 116 23.84 1.34 2.25
N GLY A 117 23.47 1.57 3.51
CA GLY A 117 22.07 1.51 3.94
C GLY A 117 21.25 2.74 3.53
N LYS A 118 21.91 3.83 3.10
CA LYS A 118 21.25 5.07 2.67
C LYS A 118 20.38 4.83 1.44
N PHE A 119 19.12 5.23 1.52
CA PHE A 119 18.17 5.10 0.43
C PHE A 119 17.25 6.33 0.32
N ASP A 120 17.57 7.23 -0.61
CA ASP A 120 16.78 8.41 -0.99
C ASP A 120 15.84 8.08 -2.18
N VAL A 121 14.96 9.02 -2.52
CA VAL A 121 13.97 8.88 -3.60
C VAL A 121 14.62 8.54 -4.94
N GLU A 122 15.78 9.12 -5.26
CA GLU A 122 16.45 8.91 -6.54
C GLU A 122 16.94 7.47 -6.75
N GLN A 123 17.06 6.70 -5.66
CA GLN A 123 17.46 5.29 -5.69
C GLN A 123 16.29 4.34 -5.95
N ILE A 124 15.05 4.84 -5.93
CA ILE A 124 13.88 4.05 -6.32
C ILE A 124 13.92 3.83 -7.84
N ASP A 125 13.91 2.57 -8.25
CA ASP A 125 13.56 2.20 -9.62
C ASP A 125 12.03 2.00 -9.71
N PRO A 126 11.29 2.94 -10.32
CA PRO A 126 9.84 2.91 -10.35
C PRO A 126 9.27 1.87 -11.32
N THR A 127 10.11 1.15 -12.08
CA THR A 127 9.65 0.14 -13.04
C THR A 127 9.29 -1.19 -12.36
N PHE A 128 9.75 -1.43 -11.12
CA PHE A 128 9.41 -2.63 -10.35
C PHE A 128 8.03 -2.58 -9.69
N CYS A 129 7.41 -1.40 -9.61
CA CYS A 129 6.19 -1.18 -8.84
C CYS A 129 5.12 -0.55 -9.72
N THR A 130 3.86 -0.97 -9.52
CA THR A 130 2.71 -0.30 -10.14
C THR A 130 2.20 0.86 -9.27
N HIS A 131 2.40 0.74 -7.95
CA HIS A 131 2.03 1.73 -6.96
C HIS A 131 3.21 1.90 -6.00
N LEU A 132 3.64 3.14 -5.78
CA LEU A 132 4.59 3.49 -4.72
C LEU A 132 3.84 4.19 -3.59
N VAL A 133 4.17 3.86 -2.35
CA VAL A 133 3.57 4.47 -1.16
C VAL A 133 4.66 5.17 -0.35
N TYR A 134 4.55 6.48 -0.20
CA TYR A 134 5.45 7.27 0.63
C TYR A 134 5.05 7.12 2.09
N ALA A 135 5.95 6.61 2.93
CA ALA A 135 5.73 6.38 4.35
C ALA A 135 6.62 7.33 5.17
N PHE A 136 6.10 8.20 6.03
CA PHE A 136 4.68 8.39 6.40
C PHE A 136 4.35 9.87 6.63
N ALA A 137 3.07 10.19 6.54
CA ALA A 137 2.45 11.33 7.22
C ALA A 137 1.81 10.89 8.55
N GLY A 138 1.47 11.85 9.40
CA GLY A 138 0.81 11.61 10.69
C GLY A 138 -0.52 12.36 10.86
N VAL A 139 -1.03 12.37 12.08
CA VAL A 139 -2.22 13.14 12.47
C VAL A 139 -1.81 14.23 13.45
N GLY A 140 -1.97 15.48 13.04
CA GLY A 140 -1.69 16.66 13.86
C GLY A 140 -2.70 16.83 15.00
N GLN A 141 -2.28 17.54 16.05
CA GLN A 141 -3.17 17.90 17.18
C GLN A 141 -4.34 18.81 16.75
N ASP A 142 -4.18 19.49 15.61
CA ASP A 142 -5.22 20.29 14.96
C ASP A 142 -6.18 19.45 14.10
N ASN A 143 -6.07 18.13 14.16
CA ASN A 143 -6.81 17.15 13.35
C ASN A 143 -6.54 17.26 11.85
N LYS A 144 -5.39 17.82 11.44
CA LYS A 144 -4.96 17.81 10.04
C LYS A 144 -3.96 16.70 9.77
N ILE A 145 -3.79 16.33 8.51
CA ILE A 145 -2.65 15.53 8.09
C ILE A 145 -1.36 16.29 8.42
N LYS A 146 -0.39 15.58 9.01
CA LYS A 146 0.88 16.15 9.49
C LYS A 146 2.04 15.64 8.66
N VAL A 147 2.88 16.55 8.17
CA VAL A 147 4.21 16.22 7.65
C VAL A 147 5.13 15.90 8.82
N LEU A 148 5.72 14.70 8.84
CA LEU A 148 6.45 14.20 10.01
C LEU A 148 7.91 14.69 10.04
N ASP A 149 8.54 14.85 8.89
CA ASP A 149 9.88 15.40 8.71
C ASP A 149 9.86 16.52 7.63
N PRO A 150 9.43 17.74 8.02
CA PRO A 150 9.34 18.87 7.10
C PRO A 150 10.65 19.19 6.35
N TRP A 151 11.81 18.92 6.96
CA TRP A 151 13.11 19.17 6.32
C TRP A 151 13.31 18.27 5.09
N ASN A 152 12.93 17.00 5.18
CA ASN A 152 13.05 16.08 4.07
C ASN A 152 11.90 16.25 3.07
N GLU A 153 10.67 16.41 3.55
CA GLU A 153 9.47 16.20 2.74
C GLU A 153 9.05 17.42 1.93
N ILE A 154 9.27 18.62 2.46
CA ILE A 154 8.76 19.86 1.88
C ILE A 154 9.84 20.92 1.74
N VAL A 155 9.49 22.02 1.08
CA VAL A 155 10.23 23.28 1.09
C VAL A 155 9.45 24.25 1.96
N ASP A 156 10.10 24.80 2.98
CA ASP A 156 9.50 25.79 3.87
C ASP A 156 9.37 27.17 3.19
N SER A 157 8.78 28.13 3.92
CA SER A 157 8.57 29.49 3.40
C SER A 157 9.87 30.26 3.10
N SER A 158 11.02 29.80 3.62
CA SER A 158 12.34 30.37 3.32
C SER A 158 12.98 29.79 2.07
N GLY A 159 12.35 28.80 1.44
CA GLY A 159 12.91 28.08 0.31
C GLY A 159 13.84 26.93 0.71
N SER A 160 13.80 26.51 1.99
CA SER A 160 14.71 25.50 2.54
C SER A 160 14.01 24.13 2.68
N GLY A 161 14.73 23.05 2.42
CA GLY A 161 14.24 21.68 2.50
C GLY A 161 14.50 20.87 1.23
N LYS A 162 14.33 19.54 1.32
CA LYS A 162 14.69 18.61 0.23
C LYS A 162 13.56 18.30 -0.74
N ASP A 163 12.33 18.72 -0.45
CA ASP A 163 11.15 18.53 -1.32
C ASP A 163 10.90 17.07 -1.75
N ALA A 164 11.15 16.11 -0.86
CA ALA A 164 11.06 14.67 -1.17
C ALA A 164 9.69 14.27 -1.71
N PHE A 165 8.60 14.91 -1.27
CA PHE A 165 7.27 14.63 -1.81
C PHE A 165 7.18 14.91 -3.30
N ARG A 166 7.65 16.07 -3.78
CA ARG A 166 7.61 16.36 -5.22
C ARG A 166 8.57 15.48 -6.00
N ARG A 167 9.77 15.22 -5.47
CA ARG A 167 10.74 14.29 -6.09
C ARG A 167 10.15 12.89 -6.24
N PHE A 168 9.45 12.39 -5.23
CA PHE A 168 8.81 11.09 -5.25
C PHE A 168 7.70 11.02 -6.29
N ASN A 169 6.83 12.04 -6.36
CA ASN A 169 5.78 12.12 -7.37
C ASN A 169 6.34 12.28 -8.80
N ALA A 170 7.52 12.88 -8.95
CA ALA A 170 8.21 13.00 -10.23
C ALA A 170 8.70 11.65 -10.80
N LEU A 171 8.80 10.59 -9.99
CA LEU A 171 9.13 9.23 -10.47
C LEU A 171 8.13 8.71 -11.51
N LYS A 172 6.89 9.22 -11.52
CA LYS A 172 5.88 8.92 -12.54
C LYS A 172 6.33 9.26 -13.97
N SER A 173 7.26 10.20 -14.14
CA SER A 173 7.85 10.50 -15.45
C SER A 173 8.72 9.37 -16.02
N LYS A 174 9.27 8.51 -15.14
CA LYS A 174 10.12 7.37 -15.53
C LYS A 174 9.34 6.09 -15.78
N SER A 175 8.13 5.97 -15.22
CA SER A 175 7.27 4.78 -15.32
C SER A 175 5.83 5.20 -15.63
N PRO A 176 5.45 5.32 -16.93
CA PRO A 176 4.10 5.72 -17.32
C PRO A 176 3.06 4.74 -16.76
N GLY A 177 2.07 5.27 -16.05
CA GLY A 177 1.03 4.47 -15.39
C GLY A 177 1.28 4.18 -13.91
N LEU A 178 2.48 4.49 -13.39
CA LEU A 178 2.77 4.44 -11.96
C LEU A 178 1.80 5.34 -11.17
N LYS A 179 1.33 4.82 -10.03
CA LYS A 179 0.58 5.57 -9.03
C LYS A 179 1.42 5.84 -7.79
N THR A 180 1.33 7.04 -7.25
CA THR A 180 2.03 7.44 -6.02
C THR A 180 1.02 7.79 -4.93
N LEU A 181 1.08 7.10 -3.80
CA LEU A 181 0.22 7.32 -2.63
C LEU A 181 1.04 7.86 -1.47
N LEU A 182 0.37 8.59 -0.57
CA LEU A 182 0.93 8.96 0.73
C LEU A 182 0.28 8.10 1.81
N ALA A 183 1.07 7.36 2.59
CA ALA A 183 0.56 6.64 3.75
C ALA A 183 0.49 7.55 4.98
N VAL A 184 -0.60 7.48 5.73
CA VAL A 184 -0.78 8.18 7.00
C VAL A 184 -0.88 7.19 8.17
N GLY A 185 0.00 7.33 9.15
CA GLY A 185 0.07 6.47 10.33
C GLY A 185 1.37 5.68 10.43
N GLY A 186 1.24 4.36 10.43
CA GLY A 186 2.31 3.42 10.76
C GLY A 186 2.53 3.27 12.27
N TRP A 187 3.22 2.19 12.65
CA TRP A 187 3.36 1.76 14.06
C TRP A 187 3.75 2.88 15.03
N ASN A 188 4.74 3.69 14.66
CA ASN A 188 5.32 4.70 15.55
C ASN A 188 4.40 5.91 15.79
N GLU A 189 3.45 6.19 14.90
CA GLU A 189 2.50 7.30 15.07
C GLU A 189 1.48 7.02 16.20
N GLY A 190 1.33 5.75 16.60
CA GLY A 190 0.37 5.36 17.63
C GLY A 190 -1.07 5.33 17.12
N SER A 191 -2.03 5.22 18.04
CA SER A 191 -3.46 5.07 17.72
C SER A 191 -4.35 6.17 18.33
N THR A 192 -3.92 6.80 19.43
CA THR A 192 -4.74 7.76 20.18
C THR A 192 -5.19 8.95 19.34
N SER A 193 -4.30 9.57 18.56
CA SER A 193 -4.65 10.71 17.70
C SER A 193 -5.68 10.33 16.63
N PHE A 194 -5.56 9.14 16.04
CA PHE A 194 -6.54 8.62 15.07
C PHE A 194 -7.90 8.35 15.72
N SER A 195 -7.92 7.74 16.91
CA SER A 195 -9.16 7.51 17.67
C SER A 195 -9.88 8.82 17.97
N GLN A 196 -9.15 9.83 18.46
CA GLN A 196 -9.71 11.15 18.80
C GLN A 196 -10.19 11.94 17.57
N MET A 197 -9.46 11.88 16.46
CA MET A 197 -9.84 12.53 15.20
C MET A 197 -11.06 11.86 14.57
N SER A 198 -11.09 10.52 14.53
CA SER A 198 -12.18 9.77 13.90
C SER A 198 -13.50 9.84 14.67
N ALA A 199 -13.46 10.04 15.99
CA ALA A 199 -14.63 10.05 16.86
C ALA A 199 -15.60 11.23 16.64
N ASP A 200 -15.16 12.31 16.00
CA ASP A 200 -15.96 13.52 15.80
C ASP A 200 -16.07 13.88 14.31
N ALA A 201 -17.28 14.18 13.85
CA ALA A 201 -17.52 14.48 12.43
C ALA A 201 -16.82 15.76 11.95
N GLY A 202 -16.71 16.79 12.80
CA GLY A 202 -16.00 18.02 12.47
C GLY A 202 -14.49 17.82 12.38
N ARG A 203 -13.92 17.00 13.28
CA ARG A 203 -12.51 16.62 13.24
C ARG A 203 -12.18 15.76 12.02
N ARG A 204 -13.03 14.78 11.69
CA ARG A 204 -12.91 14.02 10.43
C ARG A 204 -12.96 14.93 9.21
N ALA A 205 -13.90 15.86 9.15
CA ALA A 205 -14.01 16.80 8.04
C ALA A 205 -12.73 17.66 7.90
N THR A 206 -12.16 18.12 9.02
CA THR A 206 -10.90 18.87 9.03
C THR A 206 -9.74 18.03 8.49
N PHE A 207 -9.63 16.77 8.94
CA PHE A 207 -8.61 15.84 8.48
C PHE A 207 -8.74 15.56 6.98
N VAL A 208 -9.94 15.21 6.53
CA VAL A 208 -10.24 14.90 5.13
C VAL A 208 -9.92 16.07 4.22
N ALA A 209 -10.33 17.29 4.58
CA ALA A 209 -10.03 18.49 3.81
C ALA A 209 -8.51 18.72 3.70
N SER A 210 -7.78 18.59 4.80
CA SER A 210 -6.33 18.74 4.80
C SER A 210 -5.60 17.67 3.98
N CYS A 211 -6.13 16.43 3.94
CA CYS A 211 -5.61 15.38 3.07
C CYS A 211 -5.75 15.78 1.60
N VAL A 212 -6.93 16.24 1.18
CA VAL A 212 -7.17 16.69 -0.20
C VAL A 212 -6.19 17.80 -0.59
N ASP A 213 -6.02 18.80 0.28
CA ASP A 213 -5.12 19.93 0.01
C ASP A 213 -3.67 19.48 -0.15
N LEU A 214 -3.17 18.62 0.76
CA LEU A 214 -1.79 18.12 0.70
C LEU A 214 -1.57 17.24 -0.54
N LEU A 215 -2.47 16.30 -0.84
CA LEU A 215 -2.34 15.42 -2.00
C LEU A 215 -2.29 16.24 -3.31
N LYS A 216 -3.14 17.26 -3.44
CA LYS A 216 -3.14 18.18 -4.60
C LYS A 216 -1.85 18.99 -4.68
N GLN A 217 -1.40 19.53 -3.54
CA GLN A 217 -0.22 20.40 -3.48
C GLN A 217 1.06 19.69 -3.94
N TYR A 218 1.19 18.40 -3.64
CA TYR A 218 2.39 17.62 -3.92
C TYR A 218 2.24 16.62 -5.08
N GLY A 219 1.04 16.49 -5.65
CA GLY A 219 0.79 15.70 -6.87
C GLY A 219 0.65 14.19 -6.63
N PHE A 220 0.23 13.78 -5.43
CA PHE A 220 -0.09 12.39 -5.13
C PHE A 220 -1.37 11.94 -5.83
N ASP A 221 -1.43 10.66 -6.18
CA ASP A 221 -2.61 10.03 -6.79
C ASP A 221 -3.59 9.48 -5.75
N GLY A 222 -3.28 9.55 -4.45
CA GLY A 222 -4.17 9.08 -3.39
C GLY A 222 -3.53 8.95 -2.01
N LEU A 223 -4.31 8.42 -1.07
CA LEU A 223 -3.92 8.20 0.33
C LEU A 223 -4.00 6.71 0.68
N ASP A 224 -3.05 6.25 1.48
CA ASP A 224 -3.09 4.96 2.14
C ASP A 224 -3.30 5.14 3.65
N MET A 225 -4.39 4.58 4.20
CA MET A 225 -4.68 4.65 5.63
C MET A 225 -3.98 3.51 6.37
N ASP A 226 -2.96 3.83 7.16
CA ASP A 226 -2.20 2.88 7.97
C ASP A 226 -2.40 3.16 9.47
N TRP A 227 -3.67 3.15 9.91
CA TRP A 227 -4.01 3.29 11.33
C TRP A 227 -3.78 1.94 12.04
N GLU A 228 -2.76 1.89 12.90
CA GLU A 228 -2.42 0.72 13.69
C GLU A 228 -2.74 0.89 15.18
N TYR A 229 -3.86 0.42 15.72
CA TYR A 229 -5.04 -0.09 15.01
C TYR A 229 -6.29 0.52 15.67
N PRO A 230 -7.40 0.70 14.93
CA PRO A 230 -8.68 1.04 15.54
C PRO A 230 -8.98 0.13 16.74
N ALA A 231 -9.52 0.70 17.82
CA ALA A 231 -9.86 0.02 19.08
C ALA A 231 -8.70 -0.55 19.89
N ASN A 232 -7.46 -0.40 19.42
CA ASN A 232 -6.26 -0.93 20.05
C ASN A 232 -5.23 0.19 20.28
N ARG A 233 -4.18 -0.09 21.08
CA ARG A 233 -3.03 0.81 21.27
C ARG A 233 -3.39 2.24 21.73
N GLY A 234 -4.41 2.37 22.58
CA GLY A 234 -4.93 3.66 23.04
C GLY A 234 -6.21 4.13 22.34
N GLY A 235 -6.73 3.30 21.43
CA GLY A 235 -8.04 3.49 20.80
C GLY A 235 -9.24 3.02 21.66
N SER A 236 -10.43 3.21 21.12
CA SER A 236 -11.72 2.88 21.74
C SER A 236 -12.51 1.88 20.91
N ALA A 237 -13.42 1.10 21.51
CA ALA A 237 -14.26 0.16 20.76
C ALA A 237 -15.12 0.83 19.67
N ALA A 238 -15.45 2.12 19.83
CA ALA A 238 -16.18 2.91 18.83
C ALA A 238 -15.36 3.15 17.55
N ASP A 239 -14.03 3.03 17.62
CA ASP A 239 -13.13 3.25 16.49
C ASP A 239 -13.44 2.36 15.30
N LYS A 240 -13.95 1.14 15.51
CA LYS A 240 -14.37 0.24 14.42
C LYS A 240 -15.39 0.93 13.51
N GLY A 241 -16.42 1.53 14.09
CA GLY A 241 -17.45 2.26 13.35
C GLY A 241 -16.93 3.60 12.84
N ASN A 242 -16.15 4.31 13.64
CA ASN A 242 -15.59 5.61 13.26
C ASN A 242 -14.63 5.51 12.08
N PHE A 243 -13.86 4.41 11.99
CA PHE A 243 -12.97 4.16 10.87
C PHE A 243 -13.74 3.98 9.56
N VAL A 244 -14.87 3.26 9.57
CA VAL A 244 -15.76 3.17 8.40
C VAL A 244 -16.29 4.55 7.99
N GLN A 245 -16.70 5.39 8.95
CA GLN A 245 -17.16 6.75 8.63
C GLN A 245 -16.02 7.61 8.04
N LEU A 246 -14.82 7.51 8.60
CA LEU A 246 -13.64 8.20 8.06
C LEU A 246 -13.34 7.77 6.60
N LEU A 247 -13.38 6.48 6.31
CA LEU A 247 -13.16 5.98 4.94
C LEU A 247 -14.24 6.47 3.97
N ARG A 248 -15.49 6.55 4.41
CA ARG A 248 -16.59 7.13 3.61
C ARG A 248 -16.39 8.62 3.34
N ASP A 249 -16.01 9.37 4.36
CA ASP A 249 -15.74 10.81 4.25
C ASP A 249 -14.57 11.07 3.27
N LEU A 250 -13.46 10.32 3.40
CA LEU A 250 -12.33 10.35 2.48
C LEU A 250 -12.73 9.98 1.05
N LYS A 251 -13.42 8.86 0.86
CA LYS A 251 -13.88 8.39 -0.45
C LYS A 251 -14.75 9.42 -1.17
N ALA A 252 -15.69 10.04 -0.44
CA ALA A 252 -16.55 11.08 -0.97
C ALA A 252 -15.74 12.31 -1.41
N ALA A 253 -14.80 12.76 -0.58
CA ALA A 253 -13.94 13.91 -0.87
C ALA A 253 -12.93 13.65 -2.01
N PHE A 254 -12.51 12.41 -2.20
CA PHE A 254 -11.49 12.02 -3.18
C PHE A 254 -12.07 11.83 -4.59
N ARG A 255 -13.35 11.46 -4.68
CA ARG A 255 -14.03 11.16 -5.96
C ARG A 255 -13.90 12.26 -7.02
N PRO A 256 -14.07 13.57 -6.72
CA PRO A 256 -13.94 14.62 -7.73
C PRO A 256 -12.54 14.76 -8.32
N TYR A 257 -11.51 14.30 -7.61
CA TYR A 257 -10.11 14.40 -8.01
C TYR A 257 -9.57 13.09 -8.62
N GLY A 258 -10.35 12.01 -8.57
CA GLY A 258 -9.89 10.69 -8.99
C GLY A 258 -8.81 10.10 -8.07
N PHE A 259 -8.70 10.59 -6.83
CA PHE A 259 -7.74 10.07 -5.86
C PHE A 259 -8.09 8.65 -5.43
N LEU A 260 -7.05 7.82 -5.30
CA LEU A 260 -7.13 6.48 -4.73
C LEU A 260 -7.23 6.57 -3.20
N LEU A 261 -7.94 5.63 -2.61
CA LEU A 261 -7.98 5.40 -1.18
C LEU A 261 -7.69 3.92 -0.93
N THR A 262 -6.61 3.64 -0.20
CA THR A 262 -6.22 2.29 0.21
C THR A 262 -6.06 2.25 1.73
N ALA A 263 -5.86 1.05 2.29
CA ALA A 263 -5.56 0.89 3.71
C ALA A 263 -4.61 -0.30 3.92
N ALA A 264 -3.65 -0.12 4.82
CA ALA A 264 -2.91 -1.22 5.44
C ALA A 264 -3.71 -1.74 6.64
N VAL A 265 -3.90 -3.05 6.71
CA VAL A 265 -4.74 -3.70 7.73
C VAL A 265 -4.01 -4.87 8.38
N SER A 266 -4.33 -5.15 9.63
CA SER A 266 -3.74 -6.28 10.35
C SER A 266 -4.17 -7.63 9.75
N ALA A 267 -3.22 -8.57 9.70
CA ALA A 267 -3.50 -9.99 9.45
C ALA A 267 -3.97 -10.75 10.70
N GLY A 268 -3.85 -10.18 11.90
CA GLY A 268 -4.12 -10.86 13.16
C GLY A 268 -5.61 -10.93 13.48
N LYS A 269 -6.16 -12.13 13.72
CA LYS A 269 -7.61 -12.31 13.97
C LYS A 269 -8.12 -11.41 15.11
N ASN A 270 -7.41 -11.40 16.24
CA ASN A 270 -7.81 -10.62 17.41
C ASN A 270 -7.88 -9.11 17.12
N THR A 271 -6.98 -8.61 16.27
CA THR A 271 -7.02 -7.22 15.81
C THR A 271 -8.15 -7.02 14.81
N ILE A 272 -8.33 -7.90 13.83
CA ILE A 272 -9.43 -7.80 12.85
C ILE A 272 -10.79 -7.76 13.54
N ASP A 273 -11.02 -8.68 14.46
CA ASP A 273 -12.29 -8.82 15.19
C ASP A 273 -12.64 -7.56 16.00
N THR A 274 -11.65 -6.79 16.44
CA THR A 274 -11.85 -5.58 17.26
C THR A 274 -11.80 -4.29 16.43
N ALA A 275 -10.94 -4.22 15.42
CA ALA A 275 -10.61 -3.01 14.69
C ALA A 275 -11.46 -2.78 13.44
N TYR A 276 -11.93 -3.84 12.77
CA TYR A 276 -12.46 -3.72 11.41
C TYR A 276 -13.91 -4.20 11.30
N ASP A 277 -14.72 -3.38 10.62
CA ASP A 277 -15.93 -3.81 9.93
C ASP A 277 -15.57 -4.01 8.46
N VAL A 278 -15.15 -5.23 8.11
CA VAL A 278 -14.62 -5.56 6.78
C VAL A 278 -15.64 -5.27 5.66
N PRO A 279 -16.93 -5.64 5.79
CA PRO A 279 -17.95 -5.20 4.84
C PRO A 279 -18.12 -3.67 4.78
N GLY A 280 -18.05 -2.97 5.91
CA GLY A 280 -18.17 -1.52 5.96
C GLY A 280 -17.01 -0.79 5.27
N MET A 281 -15.78 -1.31 5.41
CA MET A 281 -14.57 -0.73 4.83
C MET A 281 -14.46 -0.92 3.30
N SER A 282 -15.18 -1.89 2.74
CA SER A 282 -15.11 -2.25 1.30
C SER A 282 -16.18 -1.59 0.42
N GLN A 283 -17.05 -0.76 1.00
CA GLN A 283 -18.16 -0.08 0.32
C GLN A 283 -17.81 1.28 -0.26
#